data_AF-A0A949N2R5-F1
#
_entry.id   AF-A0A949N2R5-F1
#
_cell.length_a   1.000
_cell.length_b   1.000
_cell.length_c   1.000
_cell.angle_alpha   90.00
_cell.angle_beta   90.00
_cell.angle_gamma   90.00
#
_symmetry.space_group_name_H-M   'P 1'
#
loop_
_entity.id
_entity.type
_entity.pdbx_description
1 polymer ?
#
loop_
_entity_poly.entity_id
_entity_poly.type
_entity_poly.pdbx_seq_one_letter_code
_entity_poly.pdbx_strand_id
1 'polypeptide(L)'
;MRGIAPDARILPIKDSDSEDEGTRSYLEAVMYAVDQGAKMINMSFATPGEPRSDDQEAIEYAAERDVLLVAGSGNVGSEIPNHPAVAPGVVAVGAVDRNGKIWEDSSYGEHLMLAAPGVDIQVPTVTSPYGRASGTSNATAYVSGAAALVRAKYPDLTAGQVANRLVKTAKRAGSATEDKADPKYGYGIIQPYEALTADIPAGSKQGPLKTPDGGLYDDEAPKSPDQASGSSSDDDDTLFIAAATIGVFLLVVLGVVLLVVRAKRKKRERQLHGGGHYPGPPSGHYPQPGQGHYGP
;
A
#
# COMPACT_ATOMS: atom_id res chain seq x y z
N MET A 1 11.48 -15.49 22.38
CA MET A 1 12.01 -15.30 21.00
C MET A 1 12.69 -13.93 20.91
N ARG A 2 13.66 -13.76 20.01
CA ARG A 2 14.21 -12.45 19.61
C ARG A 2 14.01 -12.27 18.10
N GLY A 3 13.69 -11.06 17.67
CA GLY A 3 13.67 -10.70 16.24
C GLY A 3 15.09 -10.58 15.68
N ILE A 4 15.19 -10.41 14.36
CA ILE A 4 16.48 -10.25 13.66
C ILE A 4 17.23 -9.00 14.13
N ALA A 5 16.54 -7.86 14.27
CA ALA A 5 17.08 -6.60 14.78
C ALA A 5 16.36 -6.20 16.08
N PRO A 6 16.71 -6.79 17.24
CA PRO A 6 15.95 -6.62 18.48
C PRO A 6 16.02 -5.21 19.07
N ASP A 7 17.07 -4.44 18.75
CA ASP A 7 17.27 -3.08 19.26
C ASP A 7 16.77 -2.00 18.28
N ALA A 8 16.18 -2.41 17.15
CA ALA A 8 15.55 -1.47 16.22
C ALA A 8 14.31 -0.84 16.84
N ARG A 9 14.09 0.44 16.56
CA ARG A 9 12.84 1.13 16.91
C ARG A 9 11.77 0.78 15.89
N ILE A 10 10.59 0.40 16.37
CA ILE A 10 9.43 0.05 15.53
C ILE A 10 8.42 1.19 15.60
N LEU A 11 8.06 1.75 14.44
CA LEU A 11 6.96 2.70 14.28
C LEU A 11 5.76 1.94 13.68
N PRO A 12 4.78 1.51 14.49
CA PRO A 12 3.58 0.86 13.96
C PRO A 12 2.66 1.90 13.32
N ILE A 13 2.28 1.68 12.07
CA ILE A 13 1.33 2.52 11.34
C ILE A 13 0.17 1.64 10.90
N LYS A 14 -1.03 2.09 11.23
CA LYS A 14 -2.27 1.43 10.84
C LYS A 14 -2.79 2.08 9.57
N ASP A 15 -2.92 1.26 8.53
CA ASP A 15 -3.27 1.71 7.18
C ASP A 15 -4.73 1.44 6.81
N SER A 16 -5.33 0.37 7.33
CA SER A 16 -6.76 0.10 7.16
C SER A 16 -7.41 -0.31 8.48
N ASP A 17 -8.63 0.22 8.67
CA ASP A 17 -9.65 -0.42 9.48
C ASP A 17 -10.65 -1.08 8.52
N SER A 18 -11.10 -2.28 8.86
CA SER A 18 -12.10 -3.02 8.08
C SER A 18 -13.51 -2.42 8.16
N GLU A 19 -13.67 -1.20 8.68
CA GLU A 19 -14.94 -0.50 8.83
C GLU A 19 -14.70 0.99 8.53
N ASP A 20 -15.47 1.52 7.58
CA ASP A 20 -15.32 2.83 6.93
C ASP A 20 -15.10 4.05 7.85
N GLU A 21 -14.48 5.07 7.25
CA GLU A 21 -14.39 6.51 7.63
C GLU A 21 -13.03 7.08 8.05
N GLY A 22 -11.91 6.44 7.67
CA GLY A 22 -10.60 7.09 7.80
C GLY A 22 -9.40 6.37 7.19
N THR A 23 -9.61 5.52 6.18
CA THR A 23 -8.54 4.78 5.51
C THR A 23 -7.55 5.77 4.91
N ARG A 24 -6.37 5.89 5.52
CA ARG A 24 -5.21 6.45 4.84
C ARG A 24 -4.90 5.49 3.69
N SER A 25 -4.64 6.01 2.50
CA SER A 25 -4.01 5.14 1.48
C SER A 25 -2.66 4.70 2.04
N TYR A 26 -2.19 3.50 1.71
CA TYR A 26 -0.85 3.06 2.14
C TYR A 26 0.25 4.05 1.71
N LEU A 27 -0.02 4.84 0.67
CA LEU A 27 0.80 5.96 0.23
C LEU A 27 0.95 7.03 1.32
N GLU A 28 -0.15 7.46 1.93
CA GLU A 28 -0.12 8.40 3.06
C GLU A 28 0.57 7.77 4.28
N ALA A 29 0.40 6.46 4.49
CA ALA A 29 1.11 5.74 5.54
C ALA A 29 2.63 5.73 5.29
N VAL A 30 3.07 5.57 4.03
CA VAL A 30 4.47 5.67 3.63
C VAL A 30 5.01 7.08 3.87
N MET A 31 4.33 8.11 3.36
CA MET A 31 4.73 9.52 3.56
C MET A 31 4.85 9.85 5.06
N TYR A 32 3.85 9.46 5.85
CA TYR A 32 3.87 9.65 7.30
C TYR A 32 5.05 8.94 7.95
N ALA A 33 5.34 7.68 7.59
CA ALA A 33 6.49 6.95 8.13
C ALA A 33 7.81 7.67 7.84
N VAL A 34 7.97 8.16 6.61
CA VAL A 34 9.14 8.92 6.17
C VAL A 34 9.28 10.21 6.99
N ASP A 35 8.18 10.96 7.17
CA ASP A 35 8.16 12.20 7.96
C ASP A 35 8.47 11.97 9.45
N GLN A 36 8.09 10.81 9.98
CA GLN A 36 8.47 10.39 11.33
C GLN A 36 9.92 9.87 11.43
N GLY A 37 10.70 9.94 10.36
CA GLY A 37 12.12 9.61 10.33
C GLY A 37 12.41 8.11 10.20
N ALA A 38 11.48 7.31 9.67
CA ALA A 38 11.74 5.91 9.36
C ALA A 38 12.91 5.79 8.36
N LYS A 39 13.78 4.78 8.56
CA LYS A 39 14.90 4.46 7.64
C LYS A 39 14.59 3.30 6.70
N MET A 40 13.54 2.54 7.03
CA MET A 40 12.91 1.57 6.15
C MET A 40 11.44 1.40 6.50
N ILE A 41 10.67 0.88 5.55
CA ILE A 41 9.26 0.57 5.71
C ILE A 41 9.03 -0.86 5.23
N ASN A 42 8.44 -1.66 6.12
CA ASN A 42 8.02 -3.02 5.85
C ASN A 42 6.55 -3.02 5.41
N MET A 43 6.29 -3.42 4.17
CA MET A 43 4.97 -3.50 3.56
C MET A 43 4.60 -4.97 3.33
N SER A 44 4.20 -5.65 4.40
CA SER A 44 3.84 -7.08 4.40
C SER A 44 2.43 -7.36 3.83
N PHE A 45 2.01 -6.60 2.82
CA PHE A 45 0.74 -6.75 2.11
C PHE A 45 1.00 -6.79 0.60
N ALA A 46 0.04 -7.33 -0.14
CA ALA A 46 0.11 -7.51 -1.58
C ALA A 46 -1.31 -7.37 -2.15
N THR A 47 -1.50 -6.42 -3.06
CA THR A 47 -2.77 -6.21 -3.76
C THR A 47 -2.57 -6.45 -5.26
N PRO A 48 -3.33 -7.33 -5.92
CA PRO A 48 -3.15 -7.59 -7.35
C PRO A 48 -3.28 -6.32 -8.20
N GLY A 49 -2.34 -6.10 -9.12
CA GLY A 49 -2.34 -4.98 -10.06
C GLY A 49 -0.96 -4.60 -10.60
N GLU A 50 -0.97 -3.84 -11.70
CA GLU A 50 0.22 -3.23 -12.35
C GLU A 50 0.58 -1.87 -11.73
N PRO A 51 1.86 -1.45 -11.71
CA PRO A 51 2.34 -0.26 -10.99
C PRO A 51 1.38 0.92 -11.13
N ARG A 52 0.86 1.41 -10.01
CA ARG A 52 -0.10 2.53 -10.04
C ARG A 52 0.66 3.84 -10.01
N SER A 53 0.15 4.85 -10.72
CA SER A 53 0.78 6.18 -10.76
C SER A 53 0.86 6.86 -9.39
N ASP A 54 -0.03 6.51 -8.46
CA ASP A 54 -0.01 7.01 -7.09
C ASP A 54 1.04 6.29 -6.22
N ASP A 55 1.42 5.04 -6.55
CA ASP A 55 2.55 4.32 -5.92
C ASP A 55 3.87 5.07 -6.14
N GLN A 56 4.04 5.64 -7.33
CA GLN A 56 5.24 6.35 -7.74
C GLN A 56 5.54 7.54 -6.82
N GLU A 57 4.55 8.36 -6.47
CA GLU A 57 4.74 9.52 -5.62
C GLU A 57 5.30 9.14 -4.24
N ALA A 58 4.72 8.13 -3.59
CA ALA A 58 5.17 7.69 -2.28
C ALA A 58 6.56 7.01 -2.33
N ILE A 59 6.84 6.29 -3.41
CA ILE A 59 8.15 5.65 -3.62
C ILE A 59 9.24 6.67 -3.86
N GLU A 60 9.01 7.66 -4.73
CA GLU A 60 9.94 8.76 -4.98
C GLU A 60 10.18 9.56 -3.70
N TYR A 61 9.11 9.88 -2.95
CA TYR A 61 9.21 10.59 -1.68
C TYR A 61 10.11 9.87 -0.67
N ALA A 62 9.98 8.54 -0.58
CA ALA A 62 10.82 7.70 0.26
C ALA A 62 12.27 7.63 -0.25
N ALA A 63 12.47 7.49 -1.56
CA ALA A 63 13.78 7.41 -2.20
C ALA A 63 14.60 8.70 -2.00
N GLU A 64 13.98 9.86 -2.20
CA GLU A 64 14.61 11.18 -1.97
C GLU A 64 15.10 11.38 -0.53
N ARG A 65 14.47 10.70 0.44
CA ARG A 65 14.77 10.80 1.87
C ARG A 65 15.56 9.61 2.40
N ASP A 66 16.15 8.82 1.50
CA ASP A 66 16.95 7.65 1.83
C ASP A 66 16.19 6.63 2.68
N VAL A 67 14.92 6.35 2.35
CA VAL A 67 14.10 5.36 3.05
C VAL A 67 13.96 4.11 2.19
N LEU A 68 14.34 2.95 2.76
CA LEU A 68 14.26 1.67 2.05
C LEU A 68 12.85 1.08 2.13
N LEU A 69 12.22 0.82 0.99
CA LEU A 69 10.92 0.16 0.90
C LEU A 69 11.11 -1.35 0.68
N VAL A 70 10.44 -2.18 1.49
CA VAL A 70 10.50 -3.65 1.39
C VAL A 70 9.09 -4.21 1.39
N ALA A 71 8.72 -4.99 0.36
CA ALA A 71 7.36 -5.50 0.19
C ALA A 71 7.32 -7.00 -0.14
N GLY A 72 6.25 -7.66 0.32
CA GLY A 72 6.01 -9.07 0.01
C GLY A 72 5.41 -9.24 -1.38
N SER A 73 5.84 -10.25 -2.13
CA SER A 73 5.36 -10.47 -3.50
C SER A 73 3.93 -11.00 -3.60
N GLY A 74 3.37 -11.55 -2.53
CA GLY A 74 2.02 -12.14 -2.50
C GLY A 74 2.01 -13.64 -2.19
N ASN A 75 0.83 -14.16 -1.83
CA ASN A 75 0.64 -15.51 -1.30
C ASN A 75 -0.32 -16.35 -2.17
N VAL A 76 -0.24 -16.20 -3.49
CA VAL A 76 -1.13 -16.90 -4.45
C VAL A 76 -0.38 -17.72 -5.50
N GLY A 77 0.95 -17.81 -5.41
CA GLY A 77 1.76 -18.69 -6.27
C GLY A 77 1.70 -18.36 -7.75
N SER A 78 1.58 -17.08 -8.12
CA SER A 78 1.39 -16.64 -9.50
C SER A 78 2.36 -15.56 -9.95
N GLU A 79 2.40 -15.33 -11.26
CA GLU A 79 3.13 -14.23 -11.92
C GLU A 79 2.34 -12.93 -11.97
N ILE A 80 1.12 -12.90 -11.41
CA ILE A 80 0.28 -11.70 -11.40
C ILE A 80 0.98 -10.64 -10.56
N PRO A 81 1.28 -9.46 -11.13
CA PRO A 81 1.84 -8.33 -10.41
C PRO A 81 1.05 -7.98 -9.14
N ASN A 82 1.75 -7.65 -8.05
CA ASN A 82 1.15 -7.21 -6.79
C ASN A 82 1.80 -5.93 -6.29
N HIS A 83 0.97 -4.98 -5.89
CA HIS A 83 1.39 -3.74 -5.22
C HIS A 83 1.65 -3.94 -3.74
N PRO A 84 2.67 -3.25 -3.19
CA PRO A 84 3.62 -2.36 -3.88
C PRO A 84 4.87 -3.09 -4.41
N ALA A 85 4.95 -4.41 -4.29
CA ALA A 85 6.17 -5.18 -4.60
C ALA A 85 6.60 -5.12 -6.06
N VAL A 86 5.68 -4.99 -7.02
CA VAL A 86 6.03 -4.85 -8.45
C VAL A 86 6.59 -3.46 -8.79
N ALA A 87 6.36 -2.46 -7.94
CA ALA A 87 6.76 -1.09 -8.25
C ALA A 87 8.29 -0.94 -8.24
N PRO A 88 8.88 -0.24 -9.22
CA PRO A 88 10.30 0.10 -9.21
C PRO A 88 10.67 0.84 -7.91
N GLY A 89 11.89 0.62 -7.40
CA GLY A 89 12.36 1.26 -6.16
C GLY A 89 12.00 0.49 -4.88
N VAL A 90 11.19 -0.57 -4.98
CA VAL A 90 10.80 -1.43 -3.86
C VAL A 90 11.60 -2.74 -3.88
N VAL A 91 12.11 -3.15 -2.70
CA VAL A 91 12.69 -4.48 -2.54
C VAL A 91 11.58 -5.51 -2.44
N ALA A 92 11.29 -6.19 -3.55
CA ALA A 92 10.31 -7.26 -3.62
C ALA A 92 10.85 -8.58 -3.04
N VAL A 93 10.08 -9.21 -2.14
CA VAL A 93 10.51 -10.37 -1.36
C VAL A 93 9.59 -11.57 -1.54
N GLY A 94 10.16 -12.67 -2.03
CA GLY A 94 9.54 -14.00 -2.07
C GLY A 94 9.85 -14.85 -0.83
N ALA A 95 9.11 -15.94 -0.63
CA ALA A 95 9.22 -16.81 0.53
C ALA A 95 9.82 -18.18 0.21
N VAL A 96 10.81 -18.60 1.00
CA VAL A 96 11.39 -19.96 0.96
C VAL A 96 11.15 -20.69 2.28
N ASP A 97 11.21 -22.02 2.22
CA ASP A 97 11.23 -22.89 3.38
C ASP A 97 12.63 -22.99 4.03
N ARG A 98 12.72 -23.75 5.13
CA ARG A 98 13.98 -23.99 5.86
C ARG A 98 15.08 -24.65 5.03
N ASN A 99 14.73 -25.31 3.93
CA ASN A 99 15.68 -25.96 3.02
C ASN A 99 16.08 -25.02 1.87
N GLY A 100 15.53 -23.80 1.83
CA GLY A 100 15.72 -22.86 0.73
C GLY A 100 14.89 -23.21 -0.51
N LYS A 101 13.87 -24.07 -0.40
CA LYS A 101 12.94 -24.33 -1.49
C LYS A 101 11.90 -23.23 -1.53
N ILE A 102 11.59 -22.70 -2.72
CA ILE A 102 10.50 -21.73 -2.89
C ILE A 102 9.18 -22.30 -2.35
N TRP A 103 8.46 -21.49 -1.60
CA TRP A 103 7.11 -21.81 -1.15
C TRP A 103 6.15 -21.77 -2.35
N GLU A 104 5.27 -22.77 -2.46
CA GLU A 104 4.37 -22.90 -3.63
C GLU A 104 3.45 -21.71 -3.81
N ASP A 105 3.02 -21.08 -2.72
CA ASP A 105 2.16 -19.89 -2.74
C ASP A 105 2.95 -18.58 -2.85
N SER A 106 4.28 -18.61 -2.89
CA SER A 106 5.06 -17.39 -3.11
C SER A 106 4.84 -16.89 -4.52
N SER A 107 4.14 -15.77 -4.68
CA SER A 107 4.04 -15.06 -5.96
C SER A 107 5.44 -14.64 -6.43
N TYR A 108 5.62 -14.57 -7.74
CA TYR A 108 6.93 -14.51 -8.37
C TYR A 108 6.91 -13.69 -9.67
N GLY A 109 8.07 -13.36 -10.23
CA GLY A 109 8.19 -12.55 -11.44
C GLY A 109 9.52 -11.81 -11.53
N GLU A 110 9.74 -11.10 -12.63
CA GLU A 110 11.02 -10.40 -12.91
C GLU A 110 11.31 -9.24 -11.93
N HIS A 111 10.32 -8.78 -11.19
CA HIS A 111 10.46 -7.74 -10.17
C HIS A 111 11.05 -8.28 -8.85
N LEU A 112 11.07 -9.61 -8.62
CA LEU A 112 11.61 -10.19 -7.39
C LEU A 112 13.09 -9.89 -7.23
N MET A 113 13.46 -9.34 -6.07
CA MET A 113 14.86 -9.04 -5.74
C MET A 113 15.48 -10.09 -4.83
N LEU A 114 14.73 -10.57 -3.84
CA LEU A 114 15.25 -11.48 -2.82
C LEU A 114 14.22 -12.55 -2.46
N ALA A 115 14.71 -13.71 -2.06
CA ALA A 115 13.93 -14.69 -1.31
C ALA A 115 14.40 -14.72 0.15
N ALA A 116 13.49 -14.97 1.08
CA ALA A 116 13.81 -15.09 2.50
C ALA A 116 12.96 -16.16 3.20
N PRO A 117 13.40 -16.66 4.37
CA PRO A 117 12.61 -17.60 5.17
C PRO A 117 11.21 -17.04 5.46
N GLY A 118 10.19 -17.70 4.92
CA GLY A 118 8.79 -17.26 5.03
C GLY A 118 7.82 -18.38 5.39
N VAL A 119 8.26 -19.64 5.40
CA VAL A 119 7.43 -20.81 5.71
C VAL A 119 7.67 -21.27 7.14
N ASP A 120 6.58 -21.57 7.85
CA ASP A 120 6.60 -22.17 9.17
C ASP A 120 7.42 -21.35 10.19
N ILE A 121 7.28 -20.03 10.10
CA ILE A 121 7.97 -19.04 10.92
C ILE A 121 7.22 -18.88 12.24
N GLN A 122 7.94 -18.94 13.35
CA GLN A 122 7.34 -18.67 14.65
C GLN A 122 7.07 -17.17 14.80
N VAL A 123 5.83 -16.81 15.12
CA VAL A 123 5.35 -15.42 15.17
C VAL A 123 4.59 -15.14 16.47
N PRO A 124 4.60 -13.91 17.00
CA PRO A 124 3.72 -13.55 18.11
C PRO A 124 2.25 -13.62 17.67
N THR A 125 1.35 -14.00 18.58
CA THR A 125 -0.10 -14.04 18.30
C THR A 125 -0.87 -13.33 19.40
N VAL A 126 -2.14 -13.01 19.14
CA VAL A 126 -3.01 -12.34 20.12
C VAL A 126 -3.52 -13.27 21.23
N THR A 127 -3.58 -14.59 20.99
CA THR A 127 -4.17 -15.58 21.92
C THR A 127 -3.16 -16.52 22.59
N SER A 128 -1.96 -16.66 22.02
CA SER A 128 -0.84 -17.47 22.53
C SER A 128 0.43 -16.62 22.51
N PRO A 129 1.43 -16.85 23.39
CA PRO A 129 2.69 -16.14 23.30
C PRO A 129 3.32 -16.26 21.90
N TYR A 130 3.14 -17.42 21.22
CA TYR A 130 3.61 -17.65 19.86
C TYR A 130 2.75 -18.66 19.09
N GLY A 131 2.75 -18.53 17.76
CA GLY A 131 2.21 -19.48 16.78
C GLY A 131 3.19 -19.70 15.63
N ARG A 132 2.77 -20.41 14.57
CA ARG A 132 3.55 -20.58 13.34
C ARG A 132 2.73 -20.07 12.16
N ALA A 133 3.37 -19.36 11.24
CA ALA A 133 2.75 -18.80 10.05
C ALA A 133 3.64 -18.97 8.82
N SER A 134 3.01 -19.05 7.65
CA SER A 134 3.68 -19.07 6.34
C SER A 134 3.18 -17.90 5.50
N GLY A 135 4.09 -17.21 4.80
CA GLY A 135 3.74 -16.01 4.05
C GLY A 135 4.95 -15.23 3.56
N THR A 136 4.81 -14.57 2.41
CA THR A 136 5.74 -13.52 1.97
C THR A 136 5.79 -12.36 2.98
N SER A 137 4.72 -12.13 3.75
CA SER A 137 4.71 -11.22 4.90
C SER A 137 5.83 -11.51 5.91
N ASN A 138 6.05 -12.78 6.25
CA ASN A 138 7.11 -13.19 7.19
C ASN A 138 8.51 -13.02 6.57
N ALA A 139 8.65 -13.37 5.28
CA ALA A 139 9.87 -13.18 4.52
C ALA A 139 10.27 -11.68 4.44
N THR A 140 9.29 -10.82 4.20
CA THR A 140 9.46 -9.35 4.16
C THR A 140 9.97 -8.81 5.50
N ALA A 141 9.41 -9.27 6.61
CA ALA A 141 9.86 -8.90 7.96
C ALA A 141 11.31 -9.37 8.22
N TYR A 142 11.66 -10.57 7.73
CA TYR A 142 13.03 -11.09 7.83
C TYR A 142 14.04 -10.21 7.07
N VAL A 143 13.72 -9.82 5.83
CA VAL A 143 14.54 -8.90 5.02
C VAL A 143 14.65 -7.52 5.68
N SER A 144 13.54 -6.98 6.18
CA SER A 144 13.51 -5.69 6.88
C SER A 144 14.41 -5.69 8.12
N GLY A 145 14.38 -6.77 8.91
CA GLY A 145 15.27 -6.94 10.05
C GLY A 145 16.75 -7.02 9.64
N ALA A 146 17.07 -7.74 8.57
CA ALA A 146 18.43 -7.80 8.04
C ALA A 146 18.91 -6.43 7.55
N ALA A 147 18.06 -5.69 6.83
CA ALA A 147 18.35 -4.33 6.39
C ALA A 147 18.60 -3.38 7.57
N ALA A 148 17.86 -3.54 8.68
CA ALA A 148 18.07 -2.76 9.90
C ALA A 148 19.44 -3.03 10.54
N LEU A 149 19.87 -4.29 10.59
CA LEU A 149 21.22 -4.63 11.03
C LEU A 149 22.29 -4.04 10.12
N VAL A 150 22.09 -4.09 8.79
CA VAL A 150 23.03 -3.52 7.82
C VAL A 150 23.15 -2.01 8.02
N ARG A 151 22.03 -1.28 8.14
CA ARG A 151 22.06 0.17 8.42
C ARG A 151 22.69 0.49 9.77
N ALA A 152 22.48 -0.34 10.79
CA ALA A 152 23.12 -0.14 12.10
C ALA A 152 24.64 -0.32 12.03
N LYS A 153 25.14 -1.27 11.23
CA LYS A 153 26.57 -1.50 11.04
C LYS A 153 27.23 -0.51 10.08
N TYR A 154 26.49 -0.08 9.06
CA TYR A 154 26.97 0.80 7.99
C TYR A 154 26.03 2.01 7.85
N PRO A 155 26.10 2.97 8.79
CA PRO A 155 25.14 4.07 8.87
C PRO A 155 25.19 5.04 7.67
N ASP A 156 26.30 5.07 6.94
CA ASP A 156 26.51 5.97 5.80
C ASP A 156 26.03 5.37 4.46
N LEU A 157 25.59 4.10 4.46
CA LEU A 157 25.04 3.50 3.24
C LEU A 157 23.62 4.03 2.99
N THR A 158 23.39 4.40 1.73
CA THR A 158 22.05 4.73 1.25
C THR A 158 21.15 3.49 1.19
N ALA A 159 19.84 3.69 1.04
CA ALA A 159 18.84 2.64 0.84
C ALA A 159 19.22 1.71 -0.32
N GLY A 160 19.64 2.28 -1.45
CA GLY A 160 20.11 1.52 -2.60
C GLY A 160 21.38 0.72 -2.33
N GLN A 161 22.33 1.27 -1.59
CA GLN A 161 23.56 0.55 -1.22
C GLN A 161 23.29 -0.55 -0.19
N VAL A 162 22.33 -0.37 0.71
CA VAL A 162 21.83 -1.43 1.58
C VAL A 162 21.21 -2.55 0.74
N ALA A 163 20.35 -2.22 -0.22
CA ALA A 163 19.76 -3.20 -1.13
C ALA A 163 20.83 -3.94 -1.96
N ASN A 164 21.83 -3.22 -2.49
CA ASN A 164 22.98 -3.80 -3.19
C ASN A 164 23.71 -4.83 -2.31
N ARG A 165 23.96 -4.48 -1.05
CA ARG A 165 24.65 -5.37 -0.11
C ARG A 165 23.85 -6.63 0.19
N LEU A 166 22.53 -6.51 0.39
CA LEU A 166 21.64 -7.66 0.59
C LEU A 166 21.61 -8.58 -0.64
N VAL A 167 21.55 -8.00 -1.84
CA VAL A 167 21.53 -8.71 -3.12
C VAL A 167 22.87 -9.41 -3.40
N LYS A 168 24.00 -8.70 -3.28
CA LYS A 168 25.32 -9.27 -3.61
C LYS A 168 25.76 -10.38 -2.68
N THR A 169 25.28 -10.38 -1.43
CA THR A 169 25.57 -11.42 -0.44
C THR A 169 24.55 -12.55 -0.40
N ALA A 170 23.46 -12.45 -1.18
CA ALA A 170 22.46 -13.49 -1.23
C ALA A 170 23.03 -14.81 -1.76
N LYS A 171 22.61 -15.92 -1.15
CA LYS A 171 22.96 -17.26 -1.64
C LYS A 171 22.20 -17.52 -2.93
N ARG A 172 22.92 -17.73 -4.03
CA ARG A 172 22.31 -17.96 -5.35
C ARG A 172 21.47 -19.24 -5.36
N ALA A 173 20.33 -19.17 -6.04
CA ALA A 173 19.35 -20.24 -6.18
C ALA A 173 18.62 -20.12 -7.52
N GLY A 174 18.05 -21.22 -8.01
CA GLY A 174 17.43 -21.26 -9.34
C GLY A 174 18.43 -20.91 -10.44
N SER A 175 18.03 -19.99 -11.32
CA SER A 175 18.84 -19.47 -12.43
C SER A 175 19.60 -18.17 -12.11
N ALA A 176 19.59 -17.72 -10.85
CA ALA A 176 20.16 -16.43 -10.47
C ALA A 176 21.69 -16.41 -10.68
N THR A 177 22.18 -15.36 -11.33
CA THR A 177 23.61 -15.04 -11.51
C THR A 177 23.90 -13.67 -10.94
N GLU A 178 25.18 -13.26 -10.86
CA GLU A 178 25.57 -11.98 -10.24
C GLU A 178 24.71 -10.81 -10.71
N ASP A 179 24.51 -10.72 -12.02
CA ASP A 179 23.83 -9.59 -12.68
C ASP A 179 22.37 -9.89 -13.08
N LYS A 180 21.90 -11.12 -12.90
CA LYS A 180 20.56 -11.52 -13.34
C LYS A 180 19.78 -12.22 -12.23
N ALA A 181 18.62 -11.66 -11.91
CA ALA A 181 17.65 -12.26 -11.00
C ALA A 181 16.95 -13.48 -11.64
N ASP A 182 16.67 -14.47 -10.80
CA ASP A 182 15.74 -15.56 -11.10
C ASP A 182 14.29 -15.12 -10.81
N PRO A 183 13.30 -15.47 -11.64
CA PRO A 183 11.92 -15.04 -11.41
C PRO A 183 11.31 -15.51 -10.08
N LYS A 184 11.82 -16.56 -9.43
CA LYS A 184 11.31 -17.12 -8.16
C LYS A 184 12.18 -16.78 -6.97
N TYR A 185 13.50 -16.72 -7.17
CA TYR A 185 14.46 -16.49 -6.08
C TYR A 185 15.02 -15.07 -6.05
N GLY A 186 14.69 -14.23 -7.03
CA GLY A 186 15.36 -12.95 -7.24
C GLY A 186 16.85 -13.15 -7.45
N TYR A 187 17.68 -12.31 -6.83
CA TYR A 187 19.13 -12.50 -6.81
C TYR A 187 19.60 -13.62 -5.86
N GLY A 188 18.70 -14.20 -5.06
CA GLY A 188 18.97 -15.34 -4.20
C GLY A 188 18.32 -15.23 -2.82
N ILE A 189 18.67 -16.19 -1.96
CA ILE A 189 18.17 -16.29 -0.60
C ILE A 189 19.05 -15.44 0.33
N ILE A 190 18.46 -14.47 1.03
CA ILE A 190 19.17 -13.53 1.90
C ILE A 190 20.07 -14.23 2.93
N GLN A 191 21.28 -13.68 3.14
CA GLN A 191 22.25 -14.15 4.13
C GLN A 191 22.63 -13.00 5.07
N PRO A 192 21.90 -12.76 6.18
CA PRO A 192 22.15 -11.61 7.05
C PRO A 192 23.57 -11.56 7.61
N TYR A 193 24.18 -12.71 7.92
CA TYR A 193 25.56 -12.77 8.39
C TYR A 193 26.53 -12.24 7.32
N GLU A 194 26.45 -12.77 6.10
CA GLU A 194 27.30 -12.32 4.98
C GLU A 194 27.06 -10.85 4.64
N ALA A 195 25.80 -10.40 4.66
CA ALA A 195 25.45 -8.99 4.50
C ALA A 195 26.12 -8.10 5.56
N LEU A 196 26.47 -8.63 6.74
CA LEU A 196 27.19 -7.89 7.76
C LEU A 196 28.69 -8.06 7.67
N THR A 197 29.23 -9.16 7.14
CA THR A 197 30.67 -9.48 7.26
C THR A 197 31.47 -9.40 5.97
N ALA A 198 30.84 -9.60 4.82
CA ALA A 198 31.53 -9.62 3.53
C ALA A 198 32.08 -8.23 3.16
N ASP A 199 33.23 -8.19 2.49
CA ASP A 199 33.73 -6.95 1.90
C ASP A 199 33.04 -6.74 0.55
N ILE A 200 32.04 -5.85 0.54
CA ILE A 200 31.20 -5.55 -0.63
C ILE A 200 31.33 -4.06 -0.89
N PRO A 201 31.81 -3.65 -2.07
CA PRO A 201 31.81 -2.25 -2.48
C PRO A 201 30.40 -1.67 -2.37
N ALA A 202 30.28 -0.44 -1.88
CA ALA A 202 28.98 0.19 -1.70
C ALA A 202 28.16 0.22 -2.99
N GLY A 203 28.83 0.47 -4.13
CA GLY A 203 28.18 0.63 -5.44
C GLY A 203 27.57 2.02 -5.61
N SER A 204 26.74 2.18 -6.66
CA SER A 204 25.94 3.39 -6.86
C SER A 204 25.05 3.66 -5.65
N LYS A 205 24.66 4.92 -5.45
CA LYS A 205 23.77 5.29 -4.33
C LYS A 205 22.42 4.58 -4.40
N GLN A 206 22.02 4.14 -5.58
CA GLN A 206 20.71 3.52 -5.79
C GLN A 206 20.80 1.99 -5.92
N GLY A 207 22.02 1.45 -6.07
CA GLY A 207 22.25 0.02 -6.11
C GLY A 207 21.38 -0.65 -7.18
N PRO A 208 20.71 -1.79 -6.88
CA PRO A 208 19.84 -2.48 -7.82
C PRO A 208 18.43 -1.86 -7.93
N LEU A 209 18.14 -0.76 -7.22
CA LEU A 209 16.81 -0.15 -7.23
C LEU A 209 16.59 0.63 -8.52
N LYS A 210 15.44 0.37 -9.16
CA LYS A 210 15.02 1.03 -10.40
C LYS A 210 14.19 2.28 -10.12
N THR A 211 14.28 3.28 -10.98
CA THR A 211 13.36 4.43 -11.01
C THR A 211 11.97 4.01 -11.47
N PRO A 212 10.92 4.77 -11.14
CA PRO A 212 9.55 4.49 -11.55
C PRO A 212 9.32 4.40 -13.06
N ASP A 213 10.13 5.08 -13.88
CA ASP A 213 10.14 4.94 -15.35
C ASP A 213 10.84 3.66 -15.85
N GLY A 214 11.30 2.81 -14.94
CA GLY A 214 11.99 1.54 -15.22
C GLY A 214 13.49 1.69 -15.47
N GLY A 215 14.03 2.91 -15.41
CA GLY A 215 15.46 3.20 -15.45
C GLY A 215 16.18 2.81 -14.15
N LEU A 216 17.48 3.10 -14.09
CA LEU A 216 18.21 3.18 -12.82
C LEU A 216 18.22 4.67 -12.41
N TYR A 217 18.12 4.95 -11.12
CA TYR A 217 18.27 6.33 -10.64
C TYR A 217 19.67 6.85 -10.98
N ASP A 218 19.75 8.07 -11.49
CA ASP A 218 21.03 8.74 -11.77
C ASP A 218 21.84 8.94 -10.47
N ASP A 219 23.17 8.84 -10.54
CA ASP A 219 24.08 8.95 -9.39
C ASP A 219 24.10 10.35 -8.71
N GLU A 220 23.35 11.33 -9.22
CA GLU A 220 23.20 12.63 -8.58
C GLU A 220 22.44 12.51 -7.25
N ALA A 221 22.97 13.15 -6.21
CA ALA A 221 22.35 13.16 -4.90
C ALA A 221 20.97 13.85 -4.96
N PRO A 222 19.94 13.33 -4.27
CA PRO A 222 18.70 14.08 -4.08
C PRO A 222 19.02 15.42 -3.43
N LYS A 223 18.57 16.52 -4.03
CA LYS A 223 18.70 17.85 -3.43
C LYS A 223 17.85 17.87 -2.16
N SER A 224 18.46 18.22 -1.03
CA SER A 224 17.70 18.45 0.21
C SER A 224 16.67 19.58 0.02
N PRO A 225 15.49 19.53 0.66
CA PRO A 225 14.42 20.50 0.44
C PRO A 225 14.69 21.93 0.94
N ASP A 226 15.85 22.21 1.54
CA ASP A 226 16.10 23.46 2.30
C ASP A 226 16.72 24.61 1.49
N GLN A 227 16.65 24.61 0.16
CA GLN A 227 17.03 25.80 -0.62
C GLN A 227 16.01 26.17 -1.69
N ALA A 228 15.03 26.97 -1.28
CA ALA A 228 14.38 27.92 -2.16
C ALA A 228 15.02 29.30 -1.96
N SER A 229 15.72 29.82 -2.97
CA SER A 229 15.71 31.27 -3.29
C SER A 229 16.39 31.62 -4.62
N GLY A 230 15.63 32.26 -5.52
CA GLY A 230 16.07 33.18 -6.58
C GLY A 230 16.52 32.52 -7.91
N SER A 231 16.09 32.93 -9.10
CA SER A 231 15.31 34.09 -9.57
C SER A 231 14.99 33.94 -11.08
N SER A 232 13.82 34.48 -11.52
CA SER A 232 13.45 35.06 -12.85
C SER A 232 13.61 34.21 -14.13
N SER A 233 12.74 34.20 -15.14
CA SER A 233 11.63 35.10 -15.55
C SER A 233 10.80 34.44 -16.68
N ASP A 234 9.58 34.95 -16.84
CA ASP A 234 8.72 34.97 -18.04
C ASP A 234 8.09 33.65 -18.55
N ASP A 235 6.77 33.50 -18.34
CA ASP A 235 5.80 33.58 -19.43
C ASP A 235 4.35 33.55 -18.88
N ASP A 236 3.68 34.67 -19.08
CA ASP A 236 2.32 35.04 -18.68
C ASP A 236 1.40 34.66 -19.85
N ASP A 237 0.64 33.55 -19.76
CA ASP A 237 -0.48 33.24 -20.70
C ASP A 237 -1.35 32.03 -20.29
N THR A 238 -0.90 31.18 -19.36
CA THR A 238 -1.66 29.99 -18.93
C THR A 238 -2.73 30.25 -17.87
N LEU A 239 -2.74 31.44 -17.24
CA LEU A 239 -3.66 31.74 -16.14
C LEU A 239 -5.07 32.14 -16.60
N PHE A 240 -5.23 32.65 -17.83
CA PHE A 240 -6.54 33.07 -18.33
C PHE A 240 -7.41 31.92 -18.87
N ILE A 241 -6.82 30.80 -19.28
CA ILE A 241 -7.57 29.63 -19.79
C ILE A 241 -8.10 28.77 -18.63
N ALA A 242 -7.40 28.70 -17.49
CA ALA A 242 -7.84 27.93 -16.32
C ALA A 242 -9.01 28.58 -15.55
N ALA A 243 -9.09 29.92 -15.52
CA ALA A 243 -10.18 30.60 -14.81
C ALA A 243 -11.54 30.51 -15.56
N ALA A 244 -11.52 30.44 -16.89
CA ALA A 244 -12.73 30.36 -17.70
C ALA A 244 -13.41 28.97 -17.64
N THR A 245 -12.66 27.89 -17.51
CA THR A 245 -13.20 26.52 -17.47
C THR A 245 -13.82 26.17 -16.12
N ILE A 246 -13.20 26.63 -15.01
CA ILE A 246 -13.73 26.44 -13.65
C ILE A 246 -15.03 27.23 -13.45
N GLY A 247 -15.11 28.45 -13.99
CA GLY A 247 -16.32 29.29 -13.91
C GLY A 247 -17.53 28.67 -14.63
N VAL A 248 -17.33 28.09 -15.81
CA VAL A 248 -18.41 27.41 -16.55
C VAL A 248 -18.86 26.13 -15.83
N PHE A 249 -17.92 25.37 -15.26
CA PHE A 249 -18.26 24.13 -14.53
C PHE A 249 -19.07 24.43 -13.26
N LEU A 250 -18.69 25.46 -12.50
CA LEU A 250 -19.43 25.89 -11.31
C LEU A 250 -20.84 26.40 -11.64
N LEU A 251 -21.01 27.12 -12.76
CA LEU A 251 -22.32 27.60 -13.20
C LEU A 251 -23.24 26.46 -13.66
N VAL A 252 -22.70 25.44 -14.34
CA VAL A 252 -23.47 24.25 -14.74
C VAL A 252 -23.90 23.43 -13.52
N VAL A 253 -22.99 23.18 -12.57
CA VAL A 253 -23.31 22.45 -11.33
C VAL A 253 -24.37 23.20 -10.51
N LEU A 254 -24.25 24.52 -10.36
CA LEU A 254 -25.24 25.33 -9.64
C LEU A 254 -26.62 25.32 -10.34
N GLY A 255 -26.64 25.37 -11.68
CA GLY A 255 -27.85 25.26 -12.48
C GLY A 255 -28.58 23.92 -12.30
N VAL A 256 -27.83 22.81 -12.31
CA VAL A 256 -28.37 21.46 -12.09
C VAL A 256 -28.91 21.30 -10.67
N VAL A 257 -28.20 21.77 -9.65
CA VAL A 257 -28.65 21.72 -8.26
C VAL A 257 -29.95 22.53 -8.07
N LEU A 258 -30.02 23.74 -8.63
CA LEU A 258 -31.24 24.57 -8.56
C LEU A 258 -32.43 23.93 -9.26
N LEU A 259 -32.21 23.25 -10.40
CA LEU A 259 -33.26 22.51 -11.12
C LEU A 259 -33.77 21.32 -10.29
N VAL A 260 -32.88 20.54 -9.68
CA VAL A 260 -33.24 19.40 -8.82
C VAL A 260 -33.99 19.86 -7.58
N VAL A 261 -33.57 20.95 -6.94
CA VAL A 261 -34.25 21.55 -5.78
C VAL A 261 -35.63 22.06 -6.18
N ARG A 262 -35.77 22.76 -7.32
CA ARG A 262 -37.09 23.20 -7.83
C ARG A 262 -38.01 22.03 -8.16
N ALA A 263 -37.50 20.98 -8.78
CA ALA A 263 -38.28 19.78 -9.11
C ALA A 263 -38.78 19.07 -7.83
N LYS A 264 -37.93 18.95 -6.80
CA LYS A 264 -38.32 18.39 -5.50
C LYS A 264 -39.35 19.26 -4.77
N ARG A 265 -39.22 20.58 -4.84
CA ARG A 265 -40.14 21.54 -4.20
C ARG A 265 -41.53 21.53 -4.85
N LYS A 266 -41.59 21.49 -6.19
CA LYS A 266 -42.85 21.36 -6.96
C LYS A 266 -43.56 20.03 -6.74
N LYS A 267 -42.81 18.94 -6.48
CA LYS A 267 -43.36 17.63 -6.12
C LYS A 267 -43.98 17.64 -4.70
N ARG A 268 -43.34 18.32 -3.74
CA ARG A 268 -43.89 18.50 -2.38
C ARG A 268 -45.14 19.38 -2.35
N GLU A 269 -45.19 20.46 -3.13
CA GLU A 269 -46.37 21.33 -3.21
C GLU A 269 -47.59 20.62 -3.84
N ARG A 270 -47.36 19.73 -4.82
CA ARG A 270 -48.39 18.87 -5.41
C ARG A 270 -48.95 17.81 -4.45
N GLN A 271 -48.16 17.38 -3.46
CA GLN A 271 -48.60 16.44 -2.43
C GLN A 271 -49.39 17.12 -1.30
N LEU A 272 -49.26 18.44 -1.13
CA LEU A 272 -49.93 19.20 -0.06
C LEU A 272 -51.28 19.80 -0.48
N HIS A 273 -51.58 19.92 -1.78
CA HIS A 273 -52.84 20.50 -2.29
C HIS A 273 -53.78 19.47 -2.96
N GLY A 274 -53.47 18.17 -2.90
CA GLY A 274 -54.29 17.11 -3.46
C GLY A 274 -55.18 16.44 -2.39
N GLY A 275 -56.11 17.18 -1.80
CA GLY A 275 -57.11 16.64 -0.87
C GLY A 275 -58.53 16.85 -1.40
N GLY A 276 -59.28 15.76 -1.59
CA GLY A 276 -60.75 15.79 -1.52
C GLY A 276 -61.48 14.95 -2.56
N HIS A 277 -61.85 13.72 -2.22
CA HIS A 277 -63.20 13.15 -2.44
C HIS A 277 -63.39 11.94 -1.51
N TYR A 278 -64.26 12.11 -0.50
CA TYR A 278 -64.84 11.00 0.28
C TYR A 278 -66.22 10.65 -0.33
N PRO A 279 -66.47 9.36 -0.59
CA PRO A 279 -67.79 8.78 -0.32
C PRO A 279 -67.59 7.45 0.44
N GLY A 280 -68.07 7.26 1.66
CA GLY A 280 -69.47 7.04 2.05
C GLY A 280 -69.49 5.75 2.91
N PRO A 281 -70.34 5.62 3.95
CA PRO A 281 -70.22 4.52 4.91
C PRO A 281 -70.67 3.16 4.33
N PRO A 282 -70.13 2.02 4.80
CA PRO A 282 -70.48 0.70 4.28
C PRO A 282 -71.86 0.24 4.78
N SER A 283 -72.63 -0.36 3.88
CA SER A 283 -73.88 -1.08 4.15
C SER A 283 -73.62 -2.39 4.90
N GLY A 284 -73.66 -2.34 6.23
CA GLY A 284 -73.68 -3.52 7.10
C GLY A 284 -75.07 -4.12 7.20
N HIS A 285 -75.19 -5.43 6.93
CA HIS A 285 -76.38 -6.22 7.19
C HIS A 285 -76.68 -6.29 8.70
N TYR A 286 -77.93 -6.06 9.07
CA TYR A 286 -78.45 -6.28 10.43
C TYR A 286 -78.88 -7.75 10.62
N PRO A 287 -78.42 -8.44 11.67
CA PRO A 287 -79.14 -9.57 12.23
C PRO A 287 -80.29 -9.09 13.14
N GLN A 288 -81.47 -9.66 12.96
CA GLN A 288 -82.67 -9.47 13.80
C GLN A 288 -82.45 -9.92 15.26
N PRO A 289 -83.04 -9.24 16.26
CA PRO A 289 -82.96 -9.62 17.68
C PRO A 289 -84.18 -10.42 18.17
N GLY A 290 -83.94 -11.38 19.07
CA GLY A 290 -84.96 -12.03 19.91
C GLY A 290 -84.63 -13.53 20.13
N GLN A 291 -84.70 -14.12 21.32
CA GLN A 291 -85.30 -13.73 22.59
C GLN A 291 -84.49 -14.34 23.74
N GLY A 292 -84.29 -13.58 24.81
CA GLY A 292 -83.97 -14.14 26.12
C GLY A 292 -85.25 -14.66 26.77
N HIS A 293 -85.20 -15.87 27.32
CA HIS A 293 -86.22 -16.38 28.23
C HIS A 293 -85.73 -16.27 29.68
N TYR A 294 -86.62 -15.74 30.52
CA TYR A 294 -86.52 -15.64 31.98
C TYR A 294 -86.97 -16.97 32.63
N GLY A 295 -86.10 -17.54 33.48
CA GLY A 295 -86.38 -18.33 34.71
C GLY A 295 -87.35 -19.53 34.65
N PRO A 296 -87.61 -20.18 35.80
CA PRO A 296 -87.02 -20.03 37.14
C PRO A 296 -85.81 -20.93 37.42
#